data_AF-A0A3P7DUJ3-F1
#
_entry.id   AF-A0A3P7DUJ3-F1
#
_cell.length_a   1.000
_cell.length_b   1.000
_cell.length_c   1.000
_cell.angle_alpha   90.00
_cell.angle_beta   90.00
_cell.angle_gamma   90.00
#
_symmetry.space_group_name_H-M   'P 1'
#
loop_
_entity.id
_entity.type
_entity.pdbx_description
1 polymer ?
#
loop_
_entity_poly.entity_id
_entity_poly.type
_entity_poly.pdbx_seq_one_letter_code
_entity_poly.pdbx_strand_id
1 'polypeptide(L)'
;MNFVKVLNFSFYCFAMPLPLFGKSHKSPPDIVKNLKDSLTQLEKLERGDKKNEKVAEEVSKSLQAIKSIIYGQESQEPHLEQVAQLAQESYNSSILPMLIQNLIKLDFEAKKDVAQIFNNLLRRQIGTRSPTVEYVHTRPQILEALVKGYETPEIAVTCGSMLRECIRHENLAKLVLYGNDFYKFFNYVFFMAMIFTNSSIMWRLAFCFYYRVIISSISNY
;
A
#
# COMPACT_ATOMS: atom_id res chain seq x y z
N MET A 1 -21.91 0.54 -28.34
CA MET A 1 -20.74 -0.04 -29.06
C MET A 1 -19.68 -0.36 -28.01
N ASN A 2 -19.80 -1.47 -27.30
CA ASN A 2 -19.34 -2.85 -27.63
C ASN A 2 -17.82 -3.06 -27.46
N PHE A 3 -17.47 -3.57 -26.28
CA PHE A 3 -16.36 -4.51 -26.02
C PHE A 3 -16.72 -5.25 -24.71
N VAL A 4 -17.79 -6.06 -24.70
CA VAL A 4 -17.81 -7.52 -24.96
C VAL A 4 -16.76 -8.28 -24.13
N LYS A 5 -17.25 -8.84 -23.00
CA LYS A 5 -17.15 -10.24 -22.58
C LYS A 5 -15.91 -11.01 -23.06
N VAL A 6 -14.97 -11.32 -22.16
CA VAL A 6 -14.38 -12.66 -22.04
C VAL A 6 -13.85 -12.82 -20.61
N LEU A 7 -14.55 -13.60 -19.79
CA LEU A 7 -13.99 -14.65 -18.92
C LEU A 7 -15.13 -15.26 -18.10
N ASN A 8 -15.87 -16.10 -18.82
CA ASN A 8 -16.70 -17.16 -18.30
C ASN A 8 -15.74 -18.20 -17.68
N PHE A 9 -15.82 -18.44 -16.37
CA PHE A 9 -15.42 -19.72 -15.80
C PHE A 9 -16.45 -20.08 -14.72
N SER A 10 -17.59 -20.55 -15.22
CA SER A 10 -18.48 -21.47 -14.51
C SER A 10 -17.65 -22.58 -13.88
N PHE A 11 -17.80 -22.86 -12.59
CA PHE A 11 -17.94 -24.23 -12.08
C PHE A 11 -18.16 -24.24 -10.54
N TYR A 12 -19.21 -24.97 -10.15
CA TYR A 12 -19.53 -25.48 -8.81
C TYR A 12 -20.26 -24.57 -7.80
N CYS A 13 -21.58 -24.49 -8.01
CA CYS A 13 -22.52 -24.57 -6.89
C CYS A 13 -22.35 -25.93 -6.18
N PHE A 14 -21.98 -25.91 -4.90
CA PHE A 14 -22.35 -26.95 -3.95
C PHE A 14 -22.75 -26.27 -2.63
N ALA A 15 -24.00 -26.49 -2.24
CA ALA A 15 -24.63 -25.95 -1.04
C ALA A 15 -23.96 -26.48 0.23
N MET A 16 -23.85 -25.64 1.26
CA MET A 16 -24.06 -26.01 2.68
C MET A 16 -24.26 -24.75 3.56
N PRO A 17 -24.94 -24.87 4.71
CA PRO A 17 -25.69 -23.80 5.37
C PRO A 17 -24.90 -23.01 6.43
N LEU A 18 -25.36 -21.78 6.72
CA LEU A 18 -24.86 -20.85 7.75
C LEU A 18 -24.73 -21.48 9.15
N PRO A 19 -23.84 -20.94 10.02
CA PRO A 19 -24.40 -20.19 11.14
C PRO A 19 -23.58 -18.98 11.65
N LEU A 20 -24.34 -17.98 12.14
CA LEU A 20 -24.09 -17.17 13.35
C LEU A 20 -22.67 -16.65 13.61
N PHE A 21 -22.42 -15.37 13.33
CA PHE A 21 -21.94 -14.38 14.32
C PHE A 21 -22.17 -13.00 13.71
N GLY A 22 -23.11 -12.23 14.28
CA GLY A 22 -23.35 -10.84 13.89
C GLY A 22 -22.11 -9.99 14.16
N LYS A 23 -21.25 -9.83 13.16
CA LYS A 23 -20.14 -8.87 13.20
C LYS A 23 -20.76 -7.47 13.18
N SER A 24 -20.73 -6.78 14.31
CA SER A 24 -20.98 -5.34 14.40
C SER A 24 -20.28 -4.65 13.22
N HIS A 25 -21.05 -4.00 12.35
CA HIS A 25 -20.54 -3.33 11.17
C HIS A 25 -19.82 -2.06 11.62
N LYS A 26 -18.54 -2.19 11.99
CA LYS A 26 -17.72 -1.05 12.43
C LYS A 26 -17.68 0.00 11.33
N SER A 27 -17.86 1.27 11.71
CA SER A 27 -17.78 2.39 10.77
C SER A 27 -16.32 2.58 10.30
N PRO A 28 -16.07 3.20 9.12
CA PRO A 28 -14.71 3.49 8.69
C PRO A 28 -13.86 4.26 9.73
N PRO A 29 -14.39 5.30 10.43
CA PRO A 29 -13.67 5.93 11.53
C PRO A 29 -13.30 4.99 12.68
N ASP A 30 -14.21 4.08 13.08
CA ASP A 30 -13.92 3.11 14.14
C ASP A 30 -12.81 2.13 13.72
N ILE A 31 -12.82 1.70 12.47
CA ILE A 31 -11.78 0.80 11.93
C ILE A 31 -10.44 1.51 11.91
N VAL A 32 -10.38 2.76 11.42
CA VAL A 32 -9.15 3.56 11.38
C VAL A 32 -8.62 3.84 12.78
N LYS A 33 -9.50 4.18 13.73
CA LYS A 33 -9.13 4.39 15.13
C LYS A 33 -8.53 3.12 15.75
N ASN A 34 -9.20 1.97 15.60
CA ASN A 34 -8.70 0.70 16.10
C ASN A 34 -7.34 0.35 15.48
N LEU A 35 -7.19 0.54 14.17
CA LEU A 35 -5.92 0.32 13.49
C LEU A 35 -4.81 1.23 14.05
N LYS A 36 -5.11 2.50 14.26
CA LYS A 36 -4.17 3.46 14.85
C LYS A 36 -3.71 3.01 16.23
N ASP A 37 -4.65 2.65 17.09
CA ASP A 37 -4.37 2.22 18.46
C ASP A 37 -3.50 0.96 18.47
N SER A 38 -3.79 -0.01 17.60
CA SER A 38 -2.97 -1.22 17.42
C SER A 38 -1.58 -0.89 16.88
N LEU A 39 -1.44 0.00 15.90
CA LEU A 39 -0.13 0.40 15.36
C LEU A 39 0.72 1.16 16.38
N THR A 40 0.12 2.04 17.18
CA THR A 40 0.82 2.74 18.28
C THR A 40 1.27 1.78 19.38
N GLN A 41 0.50 0.73 19.66
CA GLN A 41 0.95 -0.33 20.57
C GLN A 41 2.08 -1.14 19.94
N LEU A 42 1.96 -1.47 18.65
CA LEU A 42 2.95 -2.25 17.91
C LEU A 42 4.30 -1.52 17.82
N GLU A 43 4.29 -0.19 17.68
CA GLU A 43 5.49 0.65 17.66
C GLU A 43 6.32 0.50 18.94
N LYS A 44 5.66 0.42 20.10
CA LYS A 44 6.30 0.31 21.44
C LYS A 44 6.87 -1.08 21.76
N LEU A 45 6.50 -2.10 21.00
CA LEU A 45 6.93 -3.48 21.22
C LEU A 45 8.21 -3.78 20.42
N GLU A 46 9.10 -4.58 20.98
CA GLU A 46 10.27 -5.04 20.25
C GLU A 46 9.90 -6.21 19.31
N ARG A 47 10.76 -6.46 18.33
CA ARG A 47 10.56 -7.57 17.40
C ARG A 47 10.80 -8.89 18.15
N GLY A 48 9.82 -9.79 18.15
CA GLY A 48 9.91 -11.10 18.83
C GLY A 48 9.20 -11.18 20.18
N ASP A 49 8.66 -10.08 20.70
CA ASP A 49 7.81 -10.11 21.89
C ASP A 49 6.54 -10.93 21.63
N LYS A 50 6.17 -11.85 22.53
CA LYS A 50 4.88 -12.59 22.42
C LYS A 50 3.66 -11.68 22.34
N LYS A 51 3.74 -10.47 22.92
CA LYS A 51 2.69 -9.45 22.82
C LYS A 51 2.57 -8.88 21.40
N ASN A 52 3.65 -8.90 20.62
CA ASN A 52 3.70 -8.42 19.24
C ASN A 52 2.74 -9.23 18.36
N GLU A 53 2.73 -10.56 18.50
CA GLU A 53 1.83 -11.45 17.73
C GLU A 53 0.35 -11.08 17.93
N LYS A 54 -0.08 -10.89 19.19
CA LYS A 54 -1.47 -10.52 19.48
C LYS A 54 -1.84 -9.14 18.92
N VAL A 55 -0.94 -8.16 18.99
CA VAL A 55 -1.21 -6.81 18.46
C VAL A 55 -1.19 -6.82 16.93
N ALA A 56 -0.28 -7.57 16.31
CA ALA A 56 -0.20 -7.75 14.86
C ALA A 56 -1.45 -8.46 14.31
N GLU A 57 -2.05 -9.38 15.06
CA GLU A 57 -3.33 -10.00 14.70
C GLU A 57 -4.47 -8.97 14.65
N GLU A 58 -4.52 -8.04 15.62
CA GLU A 58 -5.52 -6.95 15.62
C GLU A 58 -5.31 -5.94 14.47
N VAL A 59 -4.05 -5.66 14.12
CA VAL A 59 -3.71 -4.92 12.89
C VAL A 59 -4.26 -5.67 11.67
N SER A 60 -3.99 -6.97 11.57
CA SER A 60 -4.43 -7.80 10.43
C SER A 60 -5.95 -7.84 10.29
N LYS A 61 -6.70 -7.98 11.39
CA LYS A 61 -8.17 -7.88 11.40
C LYS A 61 -8.66 -6.53 10.88
N SER A 62 -7.99 -5.45 11.28
CA SER A 62 -8.33 -4.10 10.83
C SER A 62 -8.02 -3.88 9.35
N LEU A 63 -6.88 -4.39 8.86
CA LEU A 63 -6.53 -4.36 7.43
C LEU A 63 -7.55 -5.13 6.58
N GLN A 64 -8.02 -6.28 7.04
CA GLN A 64 -9.07 -7.05 6.36
C GLN A 64 -10.41 -6.30 6.32
N ALA A 65 -10.79 -5.62 7.40
CA ALA A 65 -11.97 -4.75 7.43
C ALA A 65 -11.83 -3.54 6.48
N ILE A 66 -10.62 -2.98 6.35
CA ILE A 66 -10.34 -1.92 5.38
C ILE A 66 -10.46 -2.45 3.95
N LYS A 67 -9.92 -3.64 3.68
CA LYS A 67 -10.01 -4.27 2.36
C LYS A 67 -11.45 -4.54 1.95
N SER A 68 -12.30 -4.99 2.86
CA SER A 68 -13.72 -5.22 2.51
C SER A 68 -14.46 -3.93 2.18
N ILE A 69 -14.08 -2.79 2.78
CA ILE A 69 -14.60 -1.46 2.39
C ILE A 69 -14.09 -1.05 1.01
N ILE A 70 -12.79 -1.26 0.74
CA ILE A 70 -12.13 -0.82 -0.50
C ILE A 70 -12.54 -1.65 -1.73
N TYR A 71 -12.59 -2.97 -1.58
CA TYR A 71 -12.83 -3.91 -2.67
C TYR A 71 -14.28 -4.41 -2.73
N GLY A 72 -15.10 -4.08 -1.73
CA GLY A 72 -16.43 -4.63 -1.57
C GLY A 72 -16.41 -6.02 -0.94
N GLN A 73 -17.61 -6.58 -0.76
CA GLN A 73 -17.83 -7.97 -0.36
C GLN A 73 -18.41 -8.73 -1.56
N GLU A 74 -18.43 -10.08 -1.51
CA GLU A 74 -18.80 -10.93 -2.65
C GLU A 74 -20.15 -10.58 -3.32
N SER A 75 -21.05 -9.90 -2.61
CA SER A 75 -22.38 -9.49 -3.10
C SER A 75 -22.62 -7.97 -3.10
N GLN A 76 -21.64 -7.14 -2.76
CA GLN A 76 -21.81 -5.68 -2.62
C GLN A 76 -20.61 -4.92 -3.17
N GLU A 77 -20.85 -4.05 -4.15
CA GLU A 77 -19.86 -3.10 -4.62
C GLU A 77 -19.45 -2.13 -3.49
N PRO A 78 -18.19 -1.66 -3.48
CA PRO A 78 -17.71 -0.75 -2.45
C PRO A 78 -18.51 0.56 -2.45
N HIS A 79 -19.07 0.92 -1.30
CA HIS A 79 -19.77 2.20 -1.13
C HIS A 79 -18.76 3.35 -1.19
N LEU A 80 -18.84 4.17 -2.25
CA LEU A 80 -17.90 5.29 -2.50
C LEU A 80 -17.77 6.25 -1.32
N GLU A 81 -18.87 6.47 -0.58
CA GLU A 81 -18.89 7.32 0.63
C GLU A 81 -18.07 6.71 1.76
N GLN A 82 -18.18 5.40 2.02
CA GLN A 82 -17.39 4.71 3.03
C GLN A 82 -15.90 4.71 2.67
N VAL A 83 -15.56 4.52 1.38
CA VAL A 83 -14.18 4.62 0.90
C VAL A 83 -13.64 6.04 1.06
N ALA A 84 -14.46 7.06 0.79
CA ALA A 84 -14.08 8.46 0.98
C ALA A 84 -13.81 8.78 2.46
N GLN A 85 -14.69 8.34 3.36
CA GLN A 85 -14.54 8.52 4.80
C GLN A 85 -13.30 7.78 5.32
N LEU A 86 -13.11 6.52 4.91
CA LEU A 86 -11.92 5.73 5.23
C LEU A 86 -10.63 6.46 4.81
N ALA A 87 -10.60 6.96 3.57
CA ALA A 87 -9.43 7.65 3.02
C ALA A 87 -9.13 8.92 3.84
N GLN A 88 -10.15 9.74 4.10
CA GLN A 88 -10.00 10.96 4.88
C GLN A 88 -9.48 10.69 6.30
N GLU A 89 -10.05 9.70 6.99
CA GLU A 89 -9.62 9.31 8.34
C GLU A 89 -8.19 8.75 8.33
N SER A 90 -7.83 7.99 7.29
CA SER A 90 -6.47 7.46 7.12
C SER A 90 -5.43 8.57 6.96
N TYR A 91 -5.78 9.65 6.25
CA TYR A 91 -4.91 10.83 6.10
C TYR A 91 -4.80 11.61 7.41
N ASN A 92 -5.93 11.89 8.08
CA ASN A 92 -6.00 12.64 9.33
C ASN A 92 -5.24 11.94 10.47
N SER A 93 -5.32 10.61 10.50
CA SER A 93 -4.68 9.77 11.53
C SER A 93 -3.24 9.36 11.20
N SER A 94 -2.71 9.75 10.04
CA SER A 94 -1.38 9.35 9.55
C SER A 94 -1.16 7.83 9.53
N ILE A 95 -2.19 7.07 9.13
CA ILE A 95 -2.15 5.60 9.09
C ILE A 95 -1.09 5.10 8.09
N LEU A 96 -1.01 5.71 6.90
CA LEU A 96 -0.11 5.26 5.84
C LEU A 96 1.38 5.23 6.27
N PRO A 97 1.96 6.30 6.85
CA PRO A 97 3.33 6.23 7.35
C PRO A 97 3.49 5.24 8.51
N MET A 98 2.53 5.13 9.43
CA MET A 98 2.60 4.17 10.54
C MET A 98 2.64 2.72 10.06
N LEU A 99 1.87 2.39 9.01
CA LEU A 99 1.90 1.07 8.38
C LEU A 99 3.27 0.77 7.76
N ILE A 100 3.86 1.73 7.03
CA ILE A 100 5.19 1.56 6.41
C ILE A 100 6.27 1.37 7.48
N GLN A 101 6.22 2.12 8.58
CA GLN A 101 7.20 2.02 9.67
C GLN A 101 7.11 0.68 10.42
N ASN A 102 5.91 0.13 10.59
CA ASN A 102 5.69 -1.13 11.31
C ASN A 102 5.67 -2.36 10.39
N LEU A 103 5.93 -2.22 9.09
CA LEU A 103 5.79 -3.28 8.10
C LEU A 103 6.59 -4.55 8.45
N ILE A 104 7.77 -4.39 9.07
CA ILE A 104 8.65 -5.50 9.48
C ILE A 104 8.04 -6.37 10.60
N LYS A 105 7.13 -5.80 11.40
CA LYS A 105 6.46 -6.47 12.53
C LYS A 105 5.19 -7.23 12.09
N LEU A 106 4.75 -7.06 10.85
CA LEU A 106 3.56 -7.71 10.30
C LEU A 106 3.91 -9.06 9.66
N ASP A 107 2.94 -9.96 9.61
CA ASP A 107 3.08 -11.21 8.87
C ASP A 107 3.07 -10.98 7.34
N PHE A 108 3.25 -12.06 6.58
CA PHE A 108 3.33 -12.00 5.13
C PHE A 108 2.03 -11.54 4.45
N GLU A 109 0.87 -11.96 4.95
CA GLU A 109 -0.43 -11.60 4.36
C GLU A 109 -0.80 -10.15 4.69
N ALA A 110 -0.58 -9.73 5.94
CA ALA A 110 -0.75 -8.34 6.36
C ALA A 110 0.15 -7.38 5.55
N LYS A 111 1.41 -7.75 5.25
CA LYS A 111 2.29 -6.98 4.36
C LYS A 111 1.66 -6.80 2.96
N LYS A 112 1.09 -7.85 2.38
CA LYS A 112 0.39 -7.76 1.07
C LYS A 112 -0.83 -6.85 1.16
N ASP A 113 -1.62 -6.98 2.23
CA ASP A 113 -2.81 -6.17 2.45
C ASP A 113 -2.45 -4.68 2.54
N VAL A 114 -1.39 -4.32 3.26
CA VAL A 114 -0.90 -2.94 3.33
C VAL A 114 -0.57 -2.41 1.94
N ALA A 115 0.17 -3.16 1.12
CA ALA A 115 0.49 -2.73 -0.24
C ALA A 115 -0.77 -2.57 -1.11
N GLN A 116 -1.74 -3.48 -0.99
CA GLN A 116 -3.01 -3.40 -1.72
C GLN A 116 -3.80 -2.14 -1.33
N ILE A 117 -3.97 -1.89 -0.03
CA ILE A 117 -4.67 -0.72 0.51
C ILE A 117 -3.98 0.57 0.09
N PHE A 118 -2.65 0.65 0.28
CA PHE A 118 -1.86 1.83 -0.09
C PHE A 118 -2.00 2.14 -1.58
N ASN A 119 -1.83 1.13 -2.44
CA ASN A 119 -1.91 1.30 -3.89
C ASN A 119 -3.31 1.66 -4.36
N ASN A 120 -4.35 1.11 -3.73
CA ASN A 120 -5.73 1.47 -4.03
C ASN A 120 -6.02 2.94 -3.68
N LEU A 121 -5.66 3.36 -2.47
CA LEU A 121 -5.81 4.76 -2.05
C LEU A 121 -5.01 5.69 -2.97
N LEU A 122 -3.79 5.31 -3.37
CA LEU A 122 -2.97 6.12 -4.26
C LEU A 122 -3.60 6.34 -5.64
N ARG A 123 -4.27 5.31 -6.19
CA ARG A 123 -4.97 5.38 -7.48
C ARG A 123 -6.30 6.13 -7.43
N ARG A 124 -6.83 6.42 -6.24
CA ARG A 124 -8.12 7.09 -6.07
C ARG A 124 -8.07 8.52 -6.61
N GLN A 125 -9.06 8.84 -7.44
CA GLN A 125 -9.27 10.19 -8.00
C GLN A 125 -10.60 10.78 -7.53
N ILE A 126 -10.62 12.09 -7.31
CA ILE A 126 -11.83 12.89 -7.11
C ILE A 126 -11.81 13.98 -8.18
N GLY A 127 -12.59 13.81 -9.25
CA GLY A 127 -12.47 14.62 -10.45
C GLY A 127 -11.08 14.48 -11.07
N THR A 128 -10.37 15.58 -11.25
CA THR A 128 -8.98 15.60 -11.77
C THR A 128 -7.91 15.51 -10.69
N ARG A 129 -8.29 15.48 -9.41
CA ARG A 129 -7.36 15.46 -8.28
C ARG A 129 -7.11 14.04 -7.78
N SER A 130 -5.91 13.81 -7.25
CA SER A 130 -5.52 12.56 -6.61
C SER A 130 -5.16 12.84 -5.14
N PRO A 131 -6.13 12.77 -4.20
CA PRO A 131 -5.93 13.21 -2.82
C PRO A 131 -4.76 12.54 -2.11
N THR A 132 -4.58 11.23 -2.31
CA THR A 132 -3.45 10.48 -1.72
C THR A 132 -2.11 10.93 -2.30
N VAL A 133 -2.04 11.26 -3.59
CA VAL A 133 -0.81 11.75 -4.23
C VAL A 133 -0.42 13.10 -3.63
N GLU A 134 -1.39 14.00 -3.43
CA GLU A 134 -1.17 15.28 -2.76
C GLU A 134 -0.76 15.09 -1.28
N TYR A 135 -1.39 14.15 -0.57
CA TYR A 135 -1.04 13.78 0.79
C TYR A 135 0.43 13.28 0.91
N VAL A 136 0.87 12.42 -0.02
CA VAL A 136 2.26 11.92 -0.06
C VAL A 136 3.22 13.03 -0.48
N HIS A 137 2.85 13.88 -1.44
CA HIS A 137 3.68 15.00 -1.89
C HIS A 137 4.00 15.97 -0.75
N THR A 138 3.06 16.23 0.15
CA THR A 138 3.27 17.07 1.34
C THR A 138 4.05 16.38 2.47
N ARG A 139 4.36 15.08 2.33
CA ARG A 139 5.07 14.27 3.33
C ARG A 139 6.12 13.36 2.66
N PRO A 140 7.24 13.93 2.15
CA PRO A 140 8.27 13.17 1.43
C PRO A 140 8.89 12.04 2.27
N GLN A 141 8.82 12.12 3.59
CA GLN A 141 9.21 11.07 4.54
C GLN A 141 8.57 9.70 4.24
N ILE A 142 7.36 9.68 3.67
CA ILE A 142 6.70 8.45 3.22
C ILE A 142 7.53 7.78 2.11
N LEU A 143 7.97 8.56 1.13
CA LEU A 143 8.79 8.07 0.03
C LEU A 143 10.18 7.65 0.53
N GLU A 144 10.81 8.44 1.41
CA GLU A 144 12.09 8.09 2.04
C GLU A 144 12.01 6.76 2.80
N ALA A 145 10.93 6.53 3.56
CA ALA A 145 10.71 5.26 4.27
C ALA A 145 10.53 4.08 3.31
N LEU A 146 9.84 4.29 2.18
CA LEU A 146 9.72 3.26 1.13
C LEU A 146 11.07 2.95 0.46
N VAL A 147 11.92 3.95 0.22
CA VAL A 147 13.27 3.74 -0.32
C VAL A 147 14.15 2.99 0.68
N LYS A 148 14.19 3.42 1.94
CA LYS A 148 14.94 2.73 3.01
C LYS A 148 14.45 1.30 3.24
N GLY A 149 13.17 1.00 2.97
CA GLY A 149 12.62 -0.36 3.04
C GLY A 149 13.35 -1.39 2.19
N TYR A 150 14.08 -0.98 1.14
CA TYR A 150 14.94 -1.89 0.36
C TYR A 150 16.15 -2.44 1.13
N GLU A 151 16.56 -1.78 2.23
CA GLU A 151 17.63 -2.26 3.12
C GLU A 151 17.21 -3.48 3.94
N THR A 152 15.90 -3.76 4.04
CA THR A 152 15.35 -4.89 4.79
C THR A 152 14.72 -5.91 3.83
N PRO A 153 15.40 -7.06 3.56
CA PRO A 153 14.94 -8.03 2.56
C PRO A 153 13.50 -8.53 2.77
N GLU A 154 13.06 -8.65 4.02
CA GLU A 154 11.72 -9.14 4.40
C GLU A 154 10.56 -8.22 3.98
N ILE A 155 10.83 -6.93 3.75
CA ILE A 155 9.81 -5.93 3.36
C ILE A 155 10.12 -5.27 2.02
N ALA A 156 11.33 -5.44 1.48
CA ALA A 156 11.80 -4.80 0.25
C ALA A 156 10.83 -4.97 -0.92
N VAL A 157 10.25 -6.17 -1.10
CA VAL A 157 9.27 -6.44 -2.17
C VAL A 157 7.99 -5.62 -1.99
N THR A 158 7.49 -5.52 -0.75
CA THR A 158 6.28 -4.78 -0.40
C THR A 158 6.49 -3.28 -0.54
N CYS A 159 7.60 -2.75 0.00
CA CYS A 159 8.02 -1.36 -0.17
C CYS A 159 8.21 -1.02 -1.65
N GLY A 160 8.83 -1.90 -2.42
CA GLY A 160 8.99 -1.74 -3.86
C GLY A 160 7.67 -1.73 -4.62
N SER A 161 6.67 -2.51 -4.21
CA SER A 161 5.32 -2.48 -4.78
C SER A 161 4.64 -1.12 -4.59
N MET A 162 4.68 -0.58 -3.37
CA MET A 162 4.11 0.73 -3.04
C MET A 162 4.87 1.86 -3.74
N LEU A 163 6.19 1.81 -3.73
CA LEU A 163 7.03 2.82 -4.38
C LEU A 163 6.79 2.86 -5.90
N ARG A 164 6.65 1.70 -6.55
CA ARG A 164 6.34 1.60 -7.98
C ARG A 164 5.03 2.28 -8.36
N GLU A 165 4.05 2.27 -7.46
CA GLU A 165 2.79 2.95 -7.68
C GLU A 165 2.93 4.46 -7.45
N CYS A 166 3.65 4.91 -6.41
CA CYS A 166 3.97 6.32 -6.18
C CYS A 166 4.55 6.99 -7.42
N ILE A 167 5.55 6.35 -8.02
CA ILE A 167 6.36 6.93 -9.11
C ILE A 167 5.65 6.95 -10.47
N ARG A 168 4.43 6.41 -10.56
CA ARG A 168 3.57 6.61 -11.74
C ARG A 168 3.09 8.05 -11.83
N HIS A 169 3.07 8.76 -10.70
CA HIS A 169 2.72 10.17 -10.63
C HIS A 169 3.97 11.02 -10.75
N GLU A 170 4.01 11.89 -11.76
CA GLU A 170 5.18 12.71 -12.08
C GLU A 170 5.70 13.51 -10.87
N ASN A 171 4.78 14.12 -10.10
CA ASN A 171 5.14 14.91 -8.92
C ASN A 171 5.86 14.09 -7.85
N LEU A 172 5.43 12.84 -7.60
CA LEU A 172 6.10 11.96 -6.63
C LEU A 172 7.40 11.39 -7.20
N ALA A 173 7.45 11.09 -8.50
CA ALA A 173 8.66 10.64 -9.17
C ALA A 173 9.78 11.70 -9.07
N LYS A 174 9.45 12.98 -9.23
CA LYS A 174 10.39 14.10 -9.02
C LYS A 174 10.93 14.11 -7.58
N LEU A 175 10.07 13.96 -6.56
CA LEU A 175 10.53 13.90 -5.16
C LEU A 175 11.50 12.73 -4.90
N VAL A 176 11.27 11.57 -5.51
CA VAL A 176 12.20 10.43 -5.39
C VAL A 176 13.51 10.67 -6.15
N LEU A 177 13.45 11.23 -7.36
CA LEU A 177 14.63 11.47 -8.20
C LEU A 177 15.58 12.51 -7.59
N TYR A 178 15.02 13.61 -7.09
CA TYR A 178 15.79 14.70 -6.48
C TYR A 178 16.05 14.48 -4.99
N GLY A 179 15.57 13.37 -4.41
CA GLY A 179 15.81 13.00 -3.03
C GLY A 179 17.25 12.53 -2.80
N ASN A 180 17.79 12.79 -1.61
CA ASN A 180 19.14 12.38 -1.21
C ASN A 180 19.34 10.85 -1.26
N ASP A 181 18.26 10.09 -1.08
CA ASP A 181 18.29 8.62 -1.08
C ASP A 181 18.30 8.01 -2.50
N PHE A 182 18.16 8.79 -3.58
CA PHE A 182 18.11 8.24 -4.95
C PHE A 182 19.36 7.42 -5.28
N TYR A 183 20.54 7.91 -4.89
CA TYR A 183 21.80 7.21 -5.18
C TYR A 183 21.89 5.85 -4.47
N LYS A 184 21.10 5.60 -3.42
CA LYS A 184 21.07 4.30 -2.76
C LYS A 184 20.51 3.20 -3.66
N PHE A 185 19.69 3.52 -4.66
CA PHE A 185 19.23 2.52 -5.63
C PHE A 185 20.38 1.82 -6.36
N PHE A 186 21.47 2.53 -6.67
CA PHE A 186 22.65 1.91 -7.28
C PHE A 186 23.27 0.83 -6.37
N ASN A 187 23.30 1.09 -5.05
CA ASN A 187 23.75 0.11 -4.07
C ASN A 187 22.75 -1.05 -3.92
N TYR A 188 21.43 -0.77 -3.86
CA TYR A 188 20.41 -1.81 -3.71
C TYR A 188 20.36 -2.77 -4.89
N VAL A 189 20.60 -2.27 -6.11
CA VAL A 189 20.72 -3.11 -7.31
C VAL A 189 21.88 -4.08 -7.20
N PHE A 190 23.02 -3.62 -6.68
CA PHE A 190 24.19 -4.47 -6.43
C PHE A 190 23.89 -5.57 -5.41
N PHE A 191 23.23 -5.24 -4.28
CA PHE A 191 22.90 -6.20 -3.23
C PHE A 191 21.78 -7.18 -3.62
N MET A 192 20.71 -6.72 -4.28
CA MET A 192 19.55 -7.55 -4.63
C MET A 192 19.82 -8.51 -5.80
N ALA A 193 20.73 -8.13 -6.72
CA ALA A 193 21.16 -8.99 -7.82
C ALA A 193 21.73 -10.34 -7.34
N MET A 194 22.21 -10.41 -6.11
CA MET A 194 22.77 -11.63 -5.53
C MET A 194 21.71 -12.55 -4.87
N ILE A 195 20.48 -12.09 -4.63
CA ILE A 195 19.49 -12.83 -3.80
C ILE A 195 18.15 -13.05 -4.52
N PHE A 196 17.73 -12.20 -5.47
CA PHE A 196 16.45 -12.37 -6.18
C PHE A 196 16.54 -12.12 -7.69
N THR A 197 16.05 -13.08 -8.47
CA THR A 197 15.81 -13.04 -9.94
C THR A 197 14.85 -11.93 -10.41
N ASN A 198 14.33 -11.10 -9.50
CA ASN A 198 13.49 -9.92 -9.84
C ASN A 198 14.29 -8.68 -10.27
N SER A 199 15.62 -8.80 -10.42
CA SER A 199 16.53 -7.72 -10.83
C SER A 199 16.15 -7.07 -12.17
N SER A 200 15.53 -7.79 -13.09
CA SER A 200 15.11 -7.25 -14.38
C SER A 200 14.07 -6.12 -14.25
N ILE A 201 13.23 -6.15 -13.22
CA ILE A 201 12.17 -5.14 -13.03
C ILE A 201 12.74 -3.86 -12.42
N MET A 202 13.68 -3.95 -11.47
CA MET A 202 14.29 -2.77 -10.85
C MET A 202 15.15 -1.98 -11.84
N TRP A 203 15.88 -2.68 -12.72
CA TRP A 203 16.58 -2.03 -13.85
C TRP A 203 15.59 -1.43 -14.85
N ARG A 204 14.50 -2.12 -15.18
CA ARG A 204 13.46 -1.54 -16.05
C ARG A 204 12.85 -0.31 -15.42
N LEU A 205 12.68 -0.30 -14.11
CA LEU A 205 12.19 0.86 -13.38
C LEU A 205 13.21 1.95 -13.41
N ALA A 206 14.45 1.77 -12.95
CA ALA A 206 15.49 2.80 -12.99
C ALA A 206 15.70 3.36 -14.41
N PHE A 207 15.71 2.50 -15.43
CA PHE A 207 15.86 2.90 -16.83
C PHE A 207 14.63 3.65 -17.35
N CYS A 208 13.41 3.14 -17.12
CA CYS A 208 12.19 3.88 -17.45
C CYS A 208 12.01 5.13 -16.59
N PHE A 209 12.53 5.17 -15.37
CA PHE A 209 12.52 6.30 -14.44
C PHE A 209 13.36 7.42 -15.00
N TYR A 210 14.60 7.07 -15.35
CA TYR A 210 15.56 7.98 -15.93
C TYR A 210 15.03 8.51 -17.27
N TYR A 211 14.54 7.62 -18.15
CA TYR A 211 14.08 8.04 -19.47
C TYR A 211 12.76 8.84 -19.42
N ARG A 212 11.77 8.42 -18.61
CA ARG A 212 10.44 9.07 -18.62
C ARG A 212 10.44 10.39 -17.84
N VAL A 213 11.21 10.50 -16.75
CA VAL A 213 11.36 11.77 -16.03
C VAL A 213 12.24 12.75 -16.80
N ILE A 214 13.32 12.29 -17.46
CA ILE A 214 14.12 13.17 -18.33
C ILE A 214 13.31 13.63 -19.55
N ILE A 215 12.54 12.75 -20.20
CA ILE A 215 11.67 13.17 -21.32
C ILE A 215 10.62 14.18 -20.86
N SER A 216 9.96 13.99 -19.71
CA SER A 216 9.02 14.99 -19.17
C SER A 216 9.72 16.31 -18.81
N SER A 217 10.95 16.28 -18.30
CA SER A 217 11.72 17.48 -17.98
C SER A 217 12.25 18.19 -19.22
N ILE A 218 12.59 17.48 -20.30
CA ILE A 218 13.02 18.07 -21.58
C ILE A 218 11.82 18.65 -22.34
N SER A 219 10.64 18.05 -22.25
CA SER A 219 9.45 18.52 -22.98
C SER A 219 8.76 19.74 -22.35
N ASN A 220 9.20 20.19 -21.17
CA ASN A 220 8.68 21.38 -20.47
C ASN A 220 9.66 22.58 -20.51
N TYR A 221 10.70 22.50 -21.35
CA TYR A 221 11.60 23.60 -21.74
C TYR A 221 11.52 23.82 -23.24
#